data_AF-A0A1G3BB84-F1
#
_entry.id   AF-A0A1G3BB84-F1
#
_cell.length_a   1.000
_cell.length_b   1.000
_cell.length_c   1.000
_cell.angle_alpha   90.00
_cell.angle_beta   90.00
_cell.angle_gamma   90.00
#
_symmetry.space_group_name_H-M   'P 1'
#
loop_
_entity.id
_entity.type
_entity.pdbx_description
1 polymer ?
#
loop_
_entity_poly.entity_id
_entity_poly.type
_entity_poly.pdbx_seq_one_letter_code
_entity_poly.pdbx_strand_id
1 'polypeptide(L)'
;MAFHISLEEQISKIRTHLANMGKVSTGKVRPRIFVAVHHVNWEKHGLVDGWAEIADVVHYDWGNSFDQYAADWHQRGKPDFNKVLLRQVELAHREKKIDLFFSYLSGRWVYPDTIRAIGKMNIITANISLDDKLKFWGYQEPGGLSGNAEIAPEFDLCITTQASEDVQKYLSVGARSLFLPPGGNTHSFSPIPAPRDIPVSFVGQCYGARPHIIAWLKSNGISVQTFGKGWPSGELSHQEMNVIYSRSVVNLGFGFIGDSPLTGLKGRDFEVPLMGGLYLTTYNQDLENCFIPGEEIECYRNETDLLSKLHYYAEHPDIALHIGAAGRNRCLREHTWIHKFKTILSIIGLSNQTSDQNGSCLLNESKKQALDFFNSAEQFAHNNQYKDAIQHYQMAIEADTTFANAYYNLGIVCSNINQTDAAISHFKKVVELEPQSAGAYNNLGVSYFSKGLIEEAESHFRKAISLDTNYTEAIQNLENVHVKQAFSKVEQYGGKLDGWALSKNEIRSFAIHVLNTNPEPTIIELGGGQSTLFWKFLAQTKNTRIKVSTFEHHP
;
A
#
# COMPACT_ATOMS: atom_id res chain seq x y z
N MET A 1 27.22 -20.85 0.93
CA MET A 1 26.55 -19.88 0.06
C MET A 1 25.33 -20.56 -0.53
N ALA A 2 24.13 -20.23 -0.05
CA ALA A 2 22.91 -20.69 -0.70
C ALA A 2 22.80 -19.94 -2.01
N PHE A 3 22.86 -20.65 -3.14
CA PHE A 3 22.63 -20.06 -4.46
C PHE A 3 21.15 -19.69 -4.52
N HIS A 4 20.79 -18.43 -4.27
CA HIS A 4 19.44 -17.96 -4.59
C HIS A 4 19.31 -17.83 -6.11
N ILE A 5 18.30 -18.46 -6.70
CA ILE A 5 18.00 -18.27 -8.12
C ILE A 5 17.13 -17.03 -8.28
N SER A 6 17.40 -16.23 -9.31
CA SER A 6 16.62 -15.01 -9.58
C SER A 6 15.18 -15.33 -9.95
N LEU A 7 14.28 -14.35 -9.85
CA LEU A 7 12.90 -14.49 -10.31
C LEU A 7 12.84 -14.82 -11.81
N GLU A 8 13.72 -14.23 -12.61
CA GLU A 8 13.82 -14.51 -14.05
C GLU A 8 14.21 -15.97 -14.32
N GLU A 9 15.15 -16.51 -13.55
CA GLU A 9 15.56 -17.91 -13.67
C GLU A 9 14.42 -18.86 -13.27
N GLN A 10 13.66 -18.53 -12.22
CA GLN A 10 12.46 -19.28 -11.81
C GLN A 10 11.45 -19.32 -12.97
N ILE A 11 11.11 -18.16 -13.55
CA ILE A 11 10.16 -18.02 -14.66
C ILE A 11 10.65 -18.79 -15.89
N SER A 12 11.93 -18.67 -16.24
CA SER A 12 12.54 -19.34 -17.39
C SER A 12 12.43 -20.87 -17.27
N LYS A 13 12.71 -21.42 -16.09
CA LYS A 13 12.57 -22.87 -15.83
C LYS A 13 11.11 -23.34 -15.98
N ILE A 14 10.16 -22.58 -15.46
CA ILE A 14 8.72 -22.89 -15.58
C ILE A 14 8.29 -22.90 -17.06
N ARG A 15 8.65 -21.87 -17.82
CA ARG A 15 8.29 -21.77 -19.25
C ARG A 15 8.92 -22.85 -20.10
N THR A 16 10.19 -23.14 -19.86
CA THR A 16 10.92 -24.21 -20.56
C THR A 16 10.25 -25.56 -20.31
N HIS A 17 9.86 -25.84 -19.05
CA HIS A 17 9.10 -27.04 -18.70
C HIS A 17 7.77 -27.12 -19.45
N LEU A 18 6.95 -26.05 -19.40
CA LEU A 18 5.66 -26.02 -20.09
C LEU A 18 5.79 -26.20 -21.61
N ALA A 19 6.82 -25.60 -22.22
CA ALA A 19 7.12 -25.75 -23.64
C ALA A 19 7.49 -27.20 -23.99
N ASN A 20 8.36 -27.84 -23.20
CA ASN A 20 8.75 -29.24 -23.39
C ASN A 20 7.57 -30.20 -23.24
N MET A 21 6.62 -29.88 -22.36
CA MET A 21 5.39 -30.67 -22.17
C MET A 21 4.31 -30.40 -23.24
N GLY A 22 4.55 -29.48 -24.18
CA GLY A 22 3.56 -29.08 -25.18
C GLY A 22 2.35 -28.34 -24.60
N LYS A 23 2.45 -27.83 -23.36
CA LYS A 23 1.38 -27.10 -22.65
C LYS A 23 1.40 -25.59 -22.93
N VAL A 24 1.84 -25.19 -24.12
CA VAL A 24 1.88 -23.78 -24.52
C VAL A 24 0.48 -23.37 -24.96
N SER A 25 -0.22 -22.60 -24.14
CA SER A 25 -1.50 -22.02 -24.55
C SER A 25 -1.29 -20.74 -25.32
N THR A 26 -2.11 -20.52 -26.34
CA THR A 26 -2.37 -19.17 -26.84
C THR A 26 -3.20 -18.45 -25.79
N GLY A 27 -2.85 -17.20 -25.48
CA GLY A 27 -3.48 -16.50 -24.36
C GLY A 27 -4.99 -16.44 -24.51
N LYS A 28 -5.68 -16.51 -23.37
CA LYS A 28 -7.14 -16.48 -23.30
C LYS A 28 -7.58 -15.19 -22.63
N VAL A 29 -8.73 -14.67 -23.08
CA VAL A 29 -9.35 -13.51 -22.44
C VAL A 29 -9.85 -13.88 -21.04
N ARG A 30 -10.39 -15.09 -20.88
CA ARG A 30 -10.88 -15.61 -19.60
C ARG A 30 -10.64 -17.13 -19.53
N PRO A 31 -9.53 -17.59 -18.92
CA PRO A 31 -9.24 -19.03 -18.80
C PRO A 31 -10.24 -19.70 -17.86
N ARG A 32 -10.45 -21.02 -18.04
CA ARG A 32 -11.25 -21.83 -17.10
C ARG A 32 -10.32 -22.52 -16.11
N ILE A 33 -10.56 -22.32 -14.83
CA ILE A 33 -9.69 -22.77 -13.75
C ILE A 33 -10.49 -23.68 -12.80
N PHE A 34 -9.95 -24.86 -12.55
CA PHE A 34 -10.44 -25.74 -11.49
C PHE A 34 -9.64 -25.45 -10.23
N VAL A 35 -10.31 -24.97 -9.19
CA VAL A 35 -9.71 -24.55 -7.92
C VAL A 35 -10.05 -25.60 -6.86
N ALA A 36 -9.07 -26.43 -6.47
CA ALA A 36 -9.22 -27.44 -5.43
C ALA A 36 -8.69 -26.90 -4.09
N VAL A 37 -9.59 -26.36 -3.28
CA VAL A 37 -9.27 -25.65 -2.04
C VAL A 37 -10.41 -25.85 -1.04
N HIS A 38 -10.11 -26.28 0.17
CA HIS A 38 -11.08 -26.33 1.26
C HIS A 38 -11.12 -25.03 2.02
N HIS A 39 -12.31 -24.48 2.19
CA HIS A 39 -12.50 -23.28 2.98
C HIS A 39 -12.52 -23.62 4.48
N VAL A 40 -11.51 -23.14 5.20
CA VAL A 40 -11.47 -23.20 6.66
C VAL A 40 -11.72 -21.82 7.23
N ASN A 41 -10.93 -20.83 6.80
CA ASN A 41 -10.95 -19.49 7.37
C ASN A 41 -11.00 -18.40 6.29
N TRP A 42 -10.11 -18.44 5.32
CA TRP A 42 -9.91 -17.33 4.37
C TRP A 42 -9.79 -17.81 2.93
N GLU A 43 -9.60 -19.11 2.72
CA GLU A 43 -9.14 -19.66 1.44
C GLU A 43 -10.14 -19.43 0.30
N LYS A 44 -11.45 -19.51 0.58
CA LYS A 44 -12.48 -19.15 -0.40
C LYS A 44 -12.35 -17.68 -0.80
N HIS A 45 -12.30 -16.78 0.19
CA HIS A 45 -12.22 -15.35 -0.06
C HIS A 45 -10.91 -14.96 -0.75
N GLY A 46 -9.77 -15.45 -0.29
CA GLY A 46 -8.48 -15.14 -0.88
C GLY A 46 -8.29 -15.77 -2.26
N LEU A 47 -8.46 -17.09 -2.34
CA LEU A 47 -8.05 -17.86 -3.51
C LEU A 47 -9.17 -18.05 -4.52
N VAL A 48 -10.35 -18.49 -4.09
CA VAL A 48 -11.45 -18.83 -5.00
C VAL A 48 -12.07 -17.57 -5.59
N ASP A 49 -12.50 -16.64 -4.74
CA ASP A 49 -13.13 -15.39 -5.16
C ASP A 49 -12.12 -14.53 -5.95
N GLY A 50 -10.84 -14.53 -5.56
CA GLY A 50 -9.77 -13.84 -6.31
C GLY A 50 -9.56 -14.39 -7.73
N TRP A 51 -9.65 -15.71 -7.93
CA TRP A 51 -9.63 -16.30 -9.28
C TRP A 51 -10.90 -15.96 -10.07
N ALA A 52 -12.07 -15.94 -9.42
CA ALA A 52 -13.35 -15.70 -10.06
C ALA A 52 -13.45 -14.30 -10.72
N GLU A 53 -12.71 -13.32 -10.21
CA GLU A 53 -12.61 -11.97 -10.80
C GLU A 53 -11.99 -11.98 -12.21
N ILE A 54 -11.04 -12.90 -12.48
CA ILE A 54 -10.25 -12.90 -13.74
C ILE A 54 -10.40 -14.17 -14.58
N ALA A 55 -11.15 -15.16 -14.10
CA ALA A 55 -11.31 -16.47 -14.74
C ALA A 55 -12.76 -16.99 -14.65
N ASP A 56 -13.02 -18.08 -15.35
CA ASP A 56 -14.19 -18.94 -15.14
C ASP A 56 -13.79 -20.04 -14.14
N VAL A 57 -14.39 -20.07 -12.95
CA VAL A 57 -13.92 -20.90 -11.84
C VAL A 57 -14.87 -22.07 -11.56
N VAL A 58 -14.31 -23.26 -11.50
CA VAL A 58 -14.94 -24.44 -10.89
C VAL A 58 -14.26 -24.67 -9.54
N HIS A 59 -14.98 -24.42 -8.44
CA HIS A 59 -14.45 -24.62 -7.10
C HIS A 59 -14.82 -26.03 -6.59
N TYR A 60 -13.81 -26.80 -6.20
CA TYR A 60 -13.98 -28.02 -5.43
C TYR A 60 -13.59 -27.78 -3.97
N ASP A 61 -14.61 -27.61 -3.14
CA ASP A 61 -14.51 -27.68 -1.69
C ASP A 61 -14.95 -29.07 -1.24
N TRP A 62 -14.06 -29.81 -0.59
CA TRP A 62 -14.40 -31.13 -0.07
C TRP A 62 -15.12 -31.08 1.29
N GLY A 63 -15.21 -29.90 1.91
CA GLY A 63 -15.91 -29.66 3.16
C GLY A 63 -15.51 -30.63 4.25
N ASN A 64 -16.50 -31.07 5.01
CA ASN A 64 -16.33 -32.08 6.07
C ASN A 64 -16.41 -33.53 5.56
N SER A 65 -16.35 -33.75 4.24
CA SER A 65 -16.49 -35.09 3.66
C SER A 65 -15.29 -35.99 3.94
N PHE A 66 -14.15 -35.38 4.28
CA PHE A 66 -12.89 -36.06 4.51
C PHE A 66 -12.18 -35.47 5.72
N ASP A 67 -11.62 -36.32 6.57
CA ASP A 67 -10.81 -35.94 7.73
C ASP A 67 -9.42 -36.57 7.62
N GLN A 68 -8.41 -35.73 7.35
CA GLN A 68 -7.00 -36.15 7.24
C GLN A 68 -6.37 -36.60 8.57
N TYR A 69 -7.09 -36.46 9.67
CA TYR A 69 -6.69 -36.91 11.00
C TYR A 69 -7.41 -38.19 11.45
N ALA A 70 -8.34 -38.72 10.64
CA ALA A 70 -9.02 -39.96 10.93
C ALA A 70 -8.02 -41.14 11.00
N ALA A 71 -8.27 -42.08 11.91
CA ALA A 71 -7.40 -43.23 12.13
C ALA A 71 -7.23 -44.12 10.88
N ASP A 72 -8.24 -44.14 10.01
CA ASP A 72 -8.26 -44.91 8.77
C ASP A 72 -7.92 -44.08 7.51
N TRP A 73 -7.38 -42.87 7.70
CA TRP A 73 -7.08 -41.93 6.61
C TRP A 73 -6.26 -42.58 5.50
N HIS A 74 -5.17 -43.27 5.84
CA HIS A 74 -4.29 -43.86 4.83
C HIS A 74 -4.87 -45.10 4.16
N GLN A 75 -5.73 -45.86 4.85
CA GLN A 75 -6.32 -47.08 4.27
C GLN A 75 -7.55 -46.76 3.40
N ARG A 76 -8.35 -45.74 3.75
CA ARG A 76 -9.62 -45.42 3.07
C ARG A 76 -9.73 -43.96 2.67
N GLY A 77 -9.52 -43.03 3.61
CA GLY A 77 -9.77 -41.61 3.40
C GLY A 77 -8.99 -40.97 2.25
N LYS A 78 -7.66 -41.06 2.26
CA LYS A 78 -6.77 -40.53 1.21
C LYS A 78 -7.04 -41.20 -0.14
N PRO A 79 -7.14 -42.55 -0.27
CA PRO A 79 -7.55 -43.19 -1.52
C PRO A 79 -8.88 -42.67 -2.08
N ASP A 80 -9.91 -42.54 -1.24
CA ASP A 80 -11.23 -42.10 -1.70
C ASP A 80 -11.25 -40.61 -2.06
N PHE A 81 -10.54 -39.77 -1.30
CA PHE A 81 -10.35 -38.37 -1.65
C PHE A 81 -9.74 -38.22 -3.05
N ASN A 82 -8.70 -38.98 -3.36
CA ASN A 82 -8.01 -38.92 -4.65
C ASN A 82 -8.88 -39.40 -5.80
N LYS A 83 -9.70 -40.44 -5.60
CA LYS A 83 -10.69 -40.90 -6.59
C LYS A 83 -11.75 -39.82 -6.85
N VAL A 84 -12.27 -39.20 -5.79
CA VAL A 84 -13.31 -38.15 -5.91
C VAL A 84 -12.74 -36.91 -6.58
N LEU A 85 -11.56 -36.43 -6.16
CA LEU A 85 -10.89 -35.28 -6.77
C LEU A 85 -10.70 -35.49 -8.27
N LEU A 86 -10.12 -36.63 -8.67
CA LEU A 86 -9.89 -36.93 -10.09
C LEU A 86 -11.20 -36.95 -10.87
N ARG A 87 -12.24 -37.61 -10.33
CA ARG A 87 -13.56 -37.66 -10.97
C ARG A 87 -14.18 -36.27 -11.14
N GLN A 88 -14.05 -35.39 -10.15
CA GLN A 88 -14.57 -34.02 -10.24
C GLN A 88 -13.86 -33.23 -11.34
N VAL A 89 -12.54 -33.35 -11.44
CA VAL A 89 -11.76 -32.72 -12.52
C VAL A 89 -12.16 -33.27 -13.88
N GLU A 90 -12.32 -34.59 -14.03
CA GLU A 90 -12.73 -35.23 -15.28
C GLU A 90 -14.12 -34.77 -15.75
N LEU A 91 -15.09 -34.71 -14.82
CA LEU A 91 -16.44 -34.26 -15.12
C LEU A 91 -16.45 -32.79 -15.57
N ALA A 92 -15.79 -31.93 -14.80
CA ALA A 92 -15.70 -30.51 -15.13
C ALA A 92 -14.96 -30.26 -16.45
N HIS A 93 -13.86 -30.99 -16.71
CA HIS A 93 -13.10 -30.89 -17.96
C HIS A 93 -13.89 -31.37 -19.18
N ARG A 94 -14.73 -32.41 -19.01
CA ARG A 94 -15.62 -32.93 -20.06
C ARG A 94 -16.73 -31.95 -20.39
N GLU A 95 -17.31 -31.30 -19.38
CA GLU A 95 -18.34 -30.28 -19.57
C GLU A 95 -17.81 -29.09 -20.37
N LYS A 96 -16.65 -28.57 -19.97
CA LYS A 96 -15.91 -27.56 -20.73
C LYS A 96 -14.43 -27.58 -20.31
N LYS A 97 -13.54 -27.51 -21.29
CA LYS A 97 -12.09 -27.65 -21.10
C LYS A 97 -11.58 -26.73 -19.98
N ILE A 98 -10.86 -27.34 -19.04
CA ILE A 98 -10.11 -26.66 -17.98
C ILE A 98 -8.72 -26.34 -18.52
N ASP A 99 -8.25 -25.13 -18.27
CA ASP A 99 -6.94 -24.63 -18.66
C ASP A 99 -5.90 -24.82 -17.54
N LEU A 100 -6.32 -24.56 -16.30
CA LEU A 100 -5.49 -24.63 -15.11
C LEU A 100 -6.21 -25.41 -14.00
N PHE A 101 -5.52 -26.40 -13.44
CA PHE A 101 -5.82 -26.96 -12.14
C PHE A 101 -4.98 -26.22 -11.10
N PHE A 102 -5.62 -25.42 -10.25
CA PHE A 102 -4.98 -24.71 -9.16
C PHE A 102 -5.41 -25.33 -7.83
N SER A 103 -4.46 -25.53 -6.93
CA SER A 103 -4.75 -26.17 -5.65
C SER A 103 -3.97 -25.56 -4.49
N TYR A 104 -4.50 -25.76 -3.29
CA TYR A 104 -3.75 -25.63 -2.04
C TYR A 104 -3.82 -26.98 -1.31
N LEU A 105 -2.93 -27.89 -1.71
CA LEU A 105 -2.88 -29.27 -1.23
C LEU A 105 -1.47 -29.63 -0.74
N SER A 106 -1.40 -30.57 0.20
CA SER A 106 -0.16 -31.22 0.63
C SER A 106 -0.19 -32.71 0.29
N GLY A 107 0.97 -33.38 0.35
CA GLY A 107 1.06 -34.83 0.18
C GLY A 107 0.18 -35.62 1.14
N ARG A 108 -0.27 -35.03 2.26
CA ARG A 108 -1.22 -35.66 3.17
C ARG A 108 -2.59 -35.86 2.51
N TRP A 109 -2.97 -34.99 1.57
CA TRP A 109 -4.24 -35.04 0.85
C TRP A 109 -4.14 -35.79 -0.48
N VAL A 110 -3.16 -35.45 -1.31
CA VAL A 110 -3.14 -35.86 -2.72
C VAL A 110 -1.94 -36.76 -3.02
N TYR A 111 -2.14 -37.78 -3.86
CA TYR A 111 -1.05 -38.61 -4.35
C TYR A 111 -0.40 -38.00 -5.61
N PRO A 112 0.91 -38.21 -5.82
CA PRO A 112 1.60 -37.88 -7.07
C PRO A 112 0.85 -38.37 -8.33
N ASP A 113 0.33 -39.61 -8.29
CA ASP A 113 -0.40 -40.24 -9.40
C ASP A 113 -1.66 -39.49 -9.81
N THR A 114 -2.37 -38.89 -8.85
CA THR A 114 -3.57 -38.11 -9.12
C THR A 114 -3.22 -36.82 -9.86
N ILE A 115 -2.14 -36.15 -9.47
CA ILE A 115 -1.66 -34.94 -10.15
C ILE A 115 -1.20 -35.29 -11.57
N ARG A 116 -0.45 -36.39 -11.73
CA ARG A 116 -0.05 -36.90 -13.06
C ARG A 116 -1.25 -37.21 -13.94
N ALA A 117 -2.30 -37.82 -13.39
CA ALA A 117 -3.53 -38.13 -14.12
C ALA A 117 -4.23 -36.86 -14.61
N ILE A 118 -4.34 -35.82 -13.76
CA ILE A 118 -4.86 -34.50 -14.15
C ILE A 118 -3.99 -33.89 -15.26
N GLY A 119 -2.66 -33.92 -15.10
CA GLY A 119 -1.73 -33.38 -16.10
C GLY A 119 -1.83 -34.07 -17.47
N LYS A 120 -2.10 -35.38 -17.52
CA LYS A 120 -2.33 -36.16 -18.76
C LYS A 120 -3.57 -35.73 -19.53
N MET A 121 -4.50 -34.99 -18.91
CA MET A 121 -5.64 -34.39 -19.60
C MET A 121 -5.27 -33.11 -20.37
N ASN A 122 -3.97 -32.80 -20.46
CA ASN A 122 -3.43 -31.57 -21.03
C ASN A 122 -3.88 -30.31 -20.26
N ILE A 123 -4.03 -30.44 -18.94
CA ILE A 123 -4.32 -29.34 -18.02
C ILE A 123 -3.00 -28.87 -17.40
N ILE A 124 -2.75 -27.55 -17.32
CA ILE A 124 -1.62 -27.01 -16.55
C ILE A 124 -1.93 -27.19 -15.06
N THR A 125 -0.97 -27.68 -14.28
CA THR A 125 -1.15 -27.97 -12.86
C THR A 125 -0.33 -27.02 -12.00
N ALA A 126 -0.97 -26.36 -11.02
CA ALA A 126 -0.31 -25.48 -10.07
C ALA A 126 -0.75 -25.75 -8.62
N ASN A 127 0.19 -25.67 -7.69
CA ASN A 127 -0.08 -25.75 -6.26
C ASN A 127 0.54 -24.56 -5.52
N ILE A 128 -0.25 -23.88 -4.70
CA ILE A 128 0.24 -22.85 -3.78
C ILE A 128 0.48 -23.42 -2.39
N SER A 129 1.47 -22.89 -1.68
CA SER A 129 1.83 -23.34 -0.34
C SER A 129 2.13 -22.17 0.58
N LEU A 130 1.26 -21.98 1.58
CA LEU A 130 1.34 -20.89 2.54
C LEU A 130 1.96 -21.27 3.88
N ASP A 131 2.21 -22.57 4.10
CA ASP A 131 2.82 -23.11 5.32
C ASP A 131 3.81 -24.23 4.98
N ASP A 132 4.84 -23.91 4.19
CA ASP A 132 5.83 -24.89 3.75
C ASP A 132 7.19 -24.71 4.42
N LYS A 133 7.50 -23.58 5.07
CA LYS A 133 8.83 -23.31 5.66
C LYS A 133 9.23 -24.38 6.67
N LEU A 134 8.28 -24.79 7.53
CA LEU A 134 8.50 -25.89 8.47
C LEU A 134 7.90 -27.23 8.02
N LYS A 135 6.89 -27.21 7.14
CA LYS A 135 6.11 -28.43 6.81
C LYS A 135 6.30 -28.92 5.37
N PHE A 136 7.32 -28.44 4.65
CA PHE A 136 7.60 -28.87 3.28
C PHE A 136 7.73 -30.39 3.15
N TRP A 137 8.45 -31.03 4.08
CA TRP A 137 8.61 -32.50 4.11
C TRP A 137 7.40 -33.22 4.72
N GLY A 138 6.56 -32.52 5.48
CA GLY A 138 5.40 -33.07 6.16
C GLY A 138 5.79 -34.07 7.25
N TYR A 139 4.99 -35.14 7.38
CA TYR A 139 5.22 -36.21 8.34
C TYR A 139 5.76 -37.46 7.64
N GLN A 140 6.60 -38.21 8.33
CA GLN A 140 6.94 -39.56 7.94
C GLN A 140 5.70 -40.45 8.16
N GLU A 141 5.18 -41.00 7.07
CA GLU A 141 4.06 -41.94 7.05
C GLU A 141 4.55 -43.31 6.53
N PRO A 142 3.79 -44.41 6.71
CA PRO A 142 4.19 -45.74 6.25
C PRO A 142 4.53 -45.83 4.75
N GLY A 143 3.93 -44.95 3.93
CA GLY A 143 4.14 -44.87 2.48
C GLY A 143 5.21 -43.86 2.03
N GLY A 144 5.91 -43.19 2.96
CA GLY A 144 6.86 -42.12 2.66
C GLY A 144 6.50 -40.80 3.33
N LEU A 145 7.06 -39.70 2.83
CA LEU A 145 6.74 -38.36 3.30
C LEU A 145 5.35 -37.93 2.84
N SER A 146 4.66 -37.13 3.65
CA SER A 146 3.31 -36.60 3.36
C SER A 146 3.28 -35.08 3.15
N GLY A 147 4.44 -34.45 2.98
CA GLY A 147 4.54 -33.01 2.74
C GLY A 147 4.39 -32.63 1.28
N ASN A 148 4.66 -31.36 0.99
CA ASN A 148 4.76 -30.86 -0.37
C ASN A 148 5.90 -31.51 -1.16
N ALA A 149 6.98 -31.92 -0.50
CA ALA A 149 8.11 -32.58 -1.13
C ALA A 149 7.72 -33.82 -1.96
N GLU A 150 6.70 -34.56 -1.51
CA GLU A 150 6.18 -35.77 -2.19
C GLU A 150 5.53 -35.42 -3.54
N ILE A 151 4.77 -34.32 -3.58
CA ILE A 151 3.86 -34.00 -4.68
C ILE A 151 4.38 -32.91 -5.62
N ALA A 152 5.30 -32.06 -5.12
CA ALA A 152 5.82 -30.91 -5.84
C ALA A 152 6.41 -31.23 -7.23
N PRO A 153 7.13 -32.36 -7.45
CA PRO A 153 7.71 -32.66 -8.76
C PRO A 153 6.67 -32.88 -9.87
N GLU A 154 5.45 -33.27 -9.48
CA GLU A 154 4.36 -33.60 -10.42
C GLU A 154 3.57 -32.37 -10.89
N PHE A 155 3.65 -31.26 -10.17
CA PHE A 155 3.03 -30.01 -10.59
C PHE A 155 3.88 -29.32 -11.67
N ASP A 156 3.23 -28.71 -12.66
CA ASP A 156 3.93 -27.85 -13.63
C ASP A 156 4.48 -26.59 -12.97
N LEU A 157 3.82 -26.11 -11.90
CA LEU A 157 4.19 -24.93 -11.12
C LEU A 157 3.89 -25.13 -9.62
N CYS A 158 4.90 -24.97 -8.77
CA CYS A 158 4.75 -24.84 -7.33
C CYS A 158 4.96 -23.38 -6.90
N ILE A 159 4.10 -22.85 -6.05
CA ILE A 159 4.18 -21.48 -5.55
C ILE A 159 4.43 -21.54 -4.05
N THR A 160 5.57 -21.02 -3.61
CA THR A 160 5.88 -20.82 -2.20
C THR A 160 5.72 -19.35 -1.84
N THR A 161 5.15 -19.07 -0.67
CA THR A 161 4.78 -17.70 -0.29
C THR A 161 5.46 -17.21 0.98
N GLN A 162 6.10 -18.08 1.76
CA GLN A 162 6.61 -17.72 3.09
C GLN A 162 7.97 -17.04 3.07
N ALA A 163 8.90 -17.53 2.25
CA ALA A 163 10.18 -16.86 2.06
C ALA A 163 10.78 -17.13 0.67
N SER A 164 11.56 -16.20 0.16
CA SER A 164 12.22 -16.36 -1.15
C SER A 164 13.23 -17.52 -1.17
N GLU A 165 13.84 -17.82 -0.03
CA GLU A 165 14.76 -18.96 0.15
C GLU A 165 14.06 -20.32 0.00
N ASP A 166 12.74 -20.37 0.24
CA ASP A 166 11.96 -21.61 0.16
C ASP A 166 11.89 -22.15 -1.27
N VAL A 167 12.24 -21.37 -2.30
CA VAL A 167 12.34 -21.85 -3.68
C VAL A 167 13.31 -23.04 -3.78
N GLN A 168 14.41 -23.01 -3.03
CA GLN A 168 15.50 -23.99 -3.15
C GLN A 168 15.10 -25.42 -2.73
N LYS A 169 14.29 -25.57 -1.67
CA LYS A 169 13.82 -26.90 -1.24
C LYS A 169 12.88 -27.55 -2.26
N TYR A 170 12.17 -26.76 -3.06
CA TYR A 170 11.38 -27.30 -4.17
C TYR A 170 12.27 -27.74 -5.33
N LEU A 171 13.29 -26.95 -5.67
CA LEU A 171 14.24 -27.33 -6.72
C LEU A 171 15.00 -28.61 -6.38
N SER A 172 15.36 -28.80 -5.10
CA SER A 172 16.11 -29.98 -4.66
C SER A 172 15.35 -31.30 -4.81
N VAL A 173 14.01 -31.24 -4.88
CA VAL A 173 13.16 -32.40 -5.18
C VAL A 173 12.76 -32.50 -6.66
N GLY A 174 13.26 -31.60 -7.52
CA GLY A 174 12.96 -31.60 -8.96
C GLY A 174 11.69 -30.84 -9.36
N ALA A 175 11.12 -30.03 -8.45
CA ALA A 175 9.96 -29.21 -8.74
C ALA A 175 10.33 -27.91 -9.47
N ARG A 176 9.32 -27.27 -10.07
CA ARG A 176 9.43 -25.94 -10.67
C ARG A 176 8.77 -24.93 -9.74
N SER A 177 9.56 -24.22 -8.95
CA SER A 177 9.06 -23.31 -7.91
C SER A 177 9.13 -21.84 -8.31
N LEU A 178 8.15 -21.09 -7.84
CA LEU A 178 8.07 -19.63 -7.88
C LEU A 178 7.89 -19.12 -6.44
N PHE A 179 8.74 -18.19 -6.01
CA PHE A 179 8.41 -17.37 -4.85
C PHE A 179 7.42 -16.28 -5.27
N LEU A 180 6.23 -16.29 -4.66
CA LEU A 180 5.23 -15.26 -4.88
C LEU A 180 4.62 -14.90 -3.52
N PRO A 181 4.88 -13.69 -2.99
CA PRO A 181 4.27 -13.23 -1.75
C PRO A 181 2.74 -13.36 -1.79
N PRO A 182 2.09 -13.59 -0.63
CA PRO A 182 0.64 -13.61 -0.54
C PRO A 182 -0.01 -12.31 -1.06
N GLY A 183 -1.30 -12.38 -1.35
CA GLY A 183 -2.11 -11.21 -1.65
C GLY A 183 -3.13 -10.91 -0.54
N GLY A 184 -3.62 -9.69 -0.49
CA GLY A 184 -4.85 -9.32 0.22
C GLY A 184 -6.07 -9.39 -0.70
N ASN A 185 -7.25 -9.64 -0.14
CA ASN A 185 -8.52 -9.49 -0.85
C ASN A 185 -9.15 -8.13 -0.51
N THR A 186 -9.31 -7.26 -1.51
CA THR A 186 -9.84 -5.90 -1.37
C THR A 186 -11.35 -5.84 -1.09
N HIS A 187 -12.11 -6.88 -1.40
CA HIS A 187 -13.52 -7.00 -1.01
C HIS A 187 -13.66 -7.42 0.45
N SER A 188 -12.73 -8.25 0.94
CA SER A 188 -12.72 -8.68 2.35
C SER A 188 -12.11 -7.65 3.27
N PHE A 189 -11.08 -6.92 2.82
CA PHE A 189 -10.35 -5.95 3.61
C PHE A 189 -10.41 -4.58 2.94
N SER A 190 -11.33 -3.76 3.44
CA SER A 190 -11.47 -2.35 3.07
C SER A 190 -11.76 -1.53 4.32
N PRO A 191 -11.11 -0.35 4.49
CA PRO A 191 -11.38 0.52 5.62
C PRO A 191 -12.86 0.88 5.67
N ILE A 192 -13.43 0.83 6.88
CA ILE A 192 -14.76 1.38 7.14
C ILE A 192 -14.65 2.73 7.86
N PRO A 193 -15.63 3.64 7.72
CA PRO A 193 -15.68 4.86 8.52
C PRO A 193 -15.82 4.50 10.00
N ALA A 194 -14.73 4.64 10.76
CA ALA A 194 -14.68 4.33 12.18
C ALA A 194 -13.67 5.24 12.90
N PRO A 195 -13.88 5.55 14.19
CA PRO A 195 -12.90 6.32 14.97
C PRO A 195 -11.62 5.50 15.15
N ARG A 196 -10.46 6.16 15.14
CA ARG A 196 -9.15 5.54 15.43
C ARG A 196 -8.91 5.52 16.94
N ASP A 197 -9.71 4.73 17.66
CA ASP A 197 -9.79 4.72 19.13
C ASP A 197 -9.19 3.47 19.80
N ILE A 198 -8.64 2.54 19.03
CA ILE A 198 -7.87 1.41 19.56
C ILE A 198 -6.37 1.72 19.36
N PRO A 199 -5.59 1.99 20.43
CA PRO A 199 -4.18 2.34 20.27
C PRO A 199 -3.37 1.23 19.59
N VAL A 200 -3.50 0.00 20.10
CA VAL A 200 -2.82 -1.18 19.55
C VAL A 200 -3.78 -2.36 19.57
N SER A 201 -3.94 -3.04 18.44
CA SER A 201 -4.63 -4.32 18.37
C SER A 201 -3.72 -5.43 17.84
N PHE A 202 -4.03 -6.67 18.22
CA PHE A 202 -3.50 -7.88 17.61
C PHE A 202 -4.64 -8.86 17.34
N VAL A 203 -4.81 -9.25 16.07
CA VAL A 203 -5.83 -10.23 15.68
C VAL A 203 -5.12 -11.49 15.16
N GLY A 204 -5.10 -12.56 15.93
CA GLY A 204 -4.48 -13.84 15.54
C GLY A 204 -4.50 -14.85 16.67
N GLN A 205 -4.20 -16.11 16.39
CA GLN A 205 -4.25 -17.17 17.41
C GLN A 205 -3.20 -16.95 18.52
N CYS A 206 -3.58 -17.31 19.74
CA CYS A 206 -2.80 -17.25 20.98
C CYS A 206 -1.91 -18.50 21.09
N TYR A 207 -0.69 -18.45 20.55
CA TYR A 207 0.30 -19.53 20.65
C TYR A 207 1.74 -19.00 20.54
N GLY A 208 2.73 -19.85 20.83
CA GLY A 208 4.15 -19.54 20.71
C GLY A 208 4.57 -18.37 21.60
N ALA A 209 5.43 -17.49 21.09
CA ALA A 209 5.94 -16.33 21.84
C ALA A 209 4.90 -15.19 22.04
N ARG A 210 3.77 -15.22 21.31
CA ARG A 210 2.81 -14.11 21.28
C ARG A 210 2.21 -13.77 22.65
N PRO A 211 1.75 -14.74 23.47
CA PRO A 211 1.18 -14.44 24.79
C PRO A 211 2.20 -13.80 25.72
N HIS A 212 3.46 -14.22 25.64
CA HIS A 212 4.54 -13.65 26.43
C HIS A 212 4.84 -12.20 26.04
N ILE A 213 5.02 -11.93 24.74
CA ILE A 213 5.30 -10.57 24.25
C ILE A 213 4.14 -9.64 24.58
N ILE A 214 2.89 -10.07 24.39
CA ILE A 214 1.71 -9.27 24.73
C ILE A 214 1.64 -8.97 26.23
N ALA A 215 1.91 -9.96 27.09
CA ALA A 215 1.93 -9.75 28.54
C ALA A 215 3.04 -8.78 28.95
N TRP A 216 4.23 -8.91 28.34
CA TRP A 216 5.36 -8.02 28.56
C TRP A 216 5.06 -6.58 28.14
N LEU A 217 4.45 -6.37 26.95
CA LEU A 217 4.00 -5.05 26.50
C LEU A 217 3.01 -4.41 27.48
N LYS A 218 2.03 -5.19 27.97
CA LYS A 218 1.06 -4.72 28.97
C LYS A 218 1.72 -4.33 30.29
N SER A 219 2.71 -5.10 30.75
CA SER A 219 3.47 -4.74 31.96
C SER A 219 4.32 -3.47 31.80
N ASN A 220 4.65 -3.10 30.57
CA ASN A 220 5.36 -1.86 30.23
C ASN A 220 4.42 -0.74 29.78
N GLY A 221 3.13 -0.81 30.13
CA GLY A 221 2.17 0.28 29.94
C GLY A 221 1.56 0.38 28.54
N ILE A 222 1.84 -0.55 27.62
CA ILE A 222 1.18 -0.58 26.31
C ILE A 222 -0.17 -1.29 26.40
N SER A 223 -1.25 -0.59 26.07
CA SER A 223 -2.59 -1.17 25.98
C SER A 223 -2.81 -1.91 24.66
N VAL A 224 -2.59 -3.23 24.66
CA VAL A 224 -2.85 -4.09 23.51
C VAL A 224 -4.18 -4.85 23.65
N GLN A 225 -5.08 -4.66 22.70
CA GLN A 225 -6.29 -5.48 22.56
C GLN A 225 -6.02 -6.71 21.68
N THR A 226 -6.30 -7.91 22.19
CA THR A 226 -6.02 -9.16 21.49
C THR A 226 -7.30 -9.90 21.11
N PHE A 227 -7.33 -10.48 19.92
CA PHE A 227 -8.45 -11.24 19.40
C PHE A 227 -7.96 -12.49 18.66
N GLY A 228 -8.76 -13.55 18.63
CA GLY A 228 -8.45 -14.84 18.00
C GLY A 228 -8.51 -16.01 18.97
N LYS A 229 -8.43 -17.22 18.41
CA LYS A 229 -8.46 -18.48 19.19
C LYS A 229 -7.45 -18.48 20.33
N GLY A 230 -7.92 -18.81 21.53
CA GLY A 230 -7.11 -18.90 22.75
C GLY A 230 -6.89 -17.57 23.47
N TRP A 231 -7.34 -16.44 22.92
CA TRP A 231 -7.45 -15.19 23.67
C TRP A 231 -8.80 -15.09 24.39
N PRO A 232 -8.89 -14.37 25.53
CA PRO A 232 -10.15 -14.16 26.23
C PRO A 232 -11.26 -13.54 25.37
N SER A 233 -10.91 -12.70 24.40
CA SER A 233 -11.86 -12.03 23.50
C SER A 233 -12.49 -12.96 22.45
N GLY A 234 -11.96 -14.18 22.25
CA GLY A 234 -12.46 -15.12 21.26
C GLY A 234 -12.10 -14.80 19.81
N GLU A 235 -12.57 -15.63 18.89
CA GLU A 235 -12.39 -15.45 17.44
C GLU A 235 -13.30 -14.34 16.91
N LEU A 236 -12.87 -13.70 15.80
CA LEU A 236 -13.64 -12.66 15.12
C LEU A 236 -14.14 -13.17 13.78
N SER A 237 -15.35 -12.76 13.41
CA SER A 237 -15.81 -12.80 12.02
C SER A 237 -15.01 -11.84 11.15
N HIS A 238 -15.09 -12.00 9.82
CA HIS A 238 -14.45 -11.09 8.87
C HIS A 238 -14.90 -9.63 9.04
N GLN A 239 -16.18 -9.41 9.33
CA GLN A 239 -16.72 -8.06 9.54
C GLN A 239 -16.15 -7.43 10.81
N GLU A 240 -16.06 -8.19 11.90
CA GLU A 240 -15.47 -7.70 13.15
C GLU A 240 -13.97 -7.45 13.01
N MET A 241 -13.24 -8.29 12.27
CA MET A 241 -11.83 -8.03 11.95
C MET A 241 -11.66 -6.68 11.25
N ASN A 242 -12.49 -6.37 10.25
CA ASN A 242 -12.44 -5.07 9.58
C ASN A 242 -12.72 -3.90 10.51
N VAL A 243 -13.67 -4.06 11.44
CA VAL A 243 -13.97 -3.04 12.44
C VAL A 243 -12.75 -2.82 13.34
N ILE A 244 -12.15 -3.89 13.87
CA ILE A 244 -10.97 -3.78 14.74
C ILE A 244 -9.81 -3.14 14.00
N TYR A 245 -9.49 -3.60 12.79
CA TYR A 245 -8.38 -3.04 12.02
C TYR A 245 -8.61 -1.58 11.61
N SER A 246 -9.85 -1.20 11.27
CA SER A 246 -10.20 0.19 10.93
C SER A 246 -10.19 1.12 12.15
N ARG A 247 -10.44 0.59 13.34
CA ARG A 247 -10.38 1.37 14.59
C ARG A 247 -8.99 1.46 15.20
N SER A 248 -8.08 0.58 14.77
CA SER A 248 -6.72 0.53 15.30
C SER A 248 -5.84 1.63 14.72
N VAL A 249 -5.06 2.29 15.57
CA VAL A 249 -3.94 3.16 15.15
C VAL A 249 -2.80 2.27 14.70
N VAL A 250 -2.38 1.34 15.57
CA VAL A 250 -1.38 0.31 15.26
C VAL A 250 -2.01 -1.06 15.25
N ASN A 251 -1.86 -1.77 14.13
CA ASN A 251 -2.19 -3.17 13.99
C ASN A 251 -0.89 -3.96 14.13
N LEU A 252 -0.74 -4.67 15.26
CA LEU A 252 0.44 -5.45 15.57
C LEU A 252 0.43 -6.77 14.79
N GLY A 253 1.59 -7.17 14.27
CA GLY A 253 1.84 -8.42 13.57
C GLY A 253 2.98 -9.21 14.21
N PHE A 254 2.96 -10.54 14.02
CA PHE A 254 4.05 -11.43 14.41
C PHE A 254 4.43 -12.33 13.23
N GLY A 255 5.68 -12.21 12.77
CA GLY A 255 6.22 -12.99 11.65
C GLY A 255 6.57 -14.44 12.00
N PHE A 256 6.56 -14.81 13.28
CA PHE A 256 6.99 -16.13 13.76
C PHE A 256 6.18 -17.30 13.16
N ILE A 257 6.86 -18.41 12.90
CA ILE A 257 6.28 -19.64 12.35
C ILE A 257 6.26 -20.73 13.43
N GLY A 258 5.06 -21.20 13.78
CA GLY A 258 4.87 -22.14 14.89
C GLY A 258 5.48 -21.61 16.19
N ASP A 259 6.16 -22.49 16.92
CA ASP A 259 6.92 -22.17 18.13
C ASP A 259 8.41 -21.92 17.84
N SER A 260 8.77 -21.70 16.57
CA SER A 260 10.16 -21.48 16.15
C SER A 260 10.52 -19.98 16.08
N PRO A 261 11.81 -19.63 16.17
CA PRO A 261 12.27 -18.26 15.95
C PRO A 261 12.26 -17.86 14.47
N LEU A 262 11.93 -18.78 13.56
CA LEU A 262 11.90 -18.46 12.13
C LEU A 262 10.78 -17.47 11.83
N THR A 263 11.09 -16.49 11.00
CA THR A 263 10.14 -15.55 10.43
C THR A 263 9.87 -15.87 8.96
N GLY A 264 8.69 -15.50 8.51
CA GLY A 264 8.24 -15.63 7.13
C GLY A 264 7.04 -14.72 6.89
N LEU A 265 6.79 -14.43 5.62
CA LEU A 265 5.61 -13.70 5.20
C LEU A 265 4.33 -14.42 5.62
N LYS A 266 3.32 -13.63 5.96
CA LYS A 266 1.98 -14.05 6.39
C LYS A 266 0.94 -13.34 5.53
N GLY A 267 -0.25 -13.94 5.36
CA GLY A 267 -1.35 -13.28 4.65
C GLY A 267 -1.69 -11.90 5.23
N ARG A 268 -1.69 -11.78 6.57
CA ARG A 268 -1.88 -10.51 7.28
C ARG A 268 -0.91 -9.39 6.91
N ASP A 269 0.28 -9.72 6.41
CA ASP A 269 1.24 -8.71 5.95
C ASP A 269 0.70 -7.93 4.73
N PHE A 270 -0.34 -8.44 4.08
CA PHE A 270 -0.99 -7.84 2.91
C PHE A 270 -2.47 -7.54 3.14
N GLU A 271 -3.12 -8.19 4.12
CA GLU A 271 -4.51 -7.90 4.51
C GLU A 271 -4.61 -6.69 5.44
N VAL A 272 -3.71 -6.56 6.41
CA VAL A 272 -3.78 -5.48 7.40
C VAL A 272 -3.44 -4.12 6.77
N PRO A 273 -2.40 -3.98 5.91
CA PRO A 273 -2.15 -2.69 5.27
C PRO A 273 -3.30 -2.24 4.37
N LEU A 274 -4.12 -3.15 3.81
CA LEU A 274 -5.33 -2.74 3.10
C LEU A 274 -6.31 -1.96 4.00
N MET A 275 -6.23 -2.07 5.33
CA MET A 275 -7.11 -1.35 6.26
C MET A 275 -6.65 0.09 6.54
N GLY A 276 -5.49 0.51 6.03
CA GLY A 276 -4.99 1.88 6.10
C GLY A 276 -4.57 2.37 7.50
N GLY A 277 -4.54 1.49 8.50
CA GLY A 277 -3.85 1.75 9.77
C GLY A 277 -2.41 1.26 9.73
N LEU A 278 -1.54 1.73 10.63
CA LEU A 278 -0.15 1.27 10.66
C LEU A 278 -0.12 -0.25 10.88
N TYR A 279 0.60 -0.97 10.03
CA TYR A 279 0.96 -2.35 10.28
C TYR A 279 2.37 -2.41 10.85
N LEU A 280 2.51 -2.83 12.10
CA LEU A 280 3.79 -2.98 12.79
C LEU A 280 4.07 -4.46 13.02
N THR A 281 5.08 -5.04 12.37
CA THR A 281 5.33 -6.49 12.41
C THR A 281 6.79 -6.85 12.66
N THR A 282 7.07 -8.13 12.89
CA THR A 282 8.43 -8.62 13.04
C THR A 282 9.18 -8.47 11.71
N TYR A 283 10.38 -7.93 11.76
CA TYR A 283 11.23 -7.78 10.59
C TYR A 283 11.48 -9.12 9.87
N ASN A 284 11.41 -9.07 8.54
CA ASN A 284 11.78 -10.14 7.62
C ASN A 284 12.37 -9.49 6.36
N GLN A 285 13.47 -10.02 5.83
CA GLN A 285 14.09 -9.56 4.59
C GLN A 285 13.11 -9.53 3.40
N ASP A 286 12.21 -10.52 3.30
CA ASP A 286 11.23 -10.57 2.22
C ASP A 286 10.14 -9.48 2.33
N LEU A 287 9.95 -8.89 3.52
CA LEU A 287 9.07 -7.72 3.66
C LEU A 287 9.67 -6.48 3.02
N GLU A 288 10.99 -6.29 3.05
CA GLU A 288 11.65 -5.16 2.37
C GLU A 288 11.50 -5.26 0.84
N ASN A 289 11.32 -6.47 0.30
CA ASN A 289 11.03 -6.65 -1.12
C ASN A 289 9.56 -6.35 -1.46
N CYS A 290 8.69 -6.26 -0.46
CA CYS A 290 7.26 -6.01 -0.63
C CYS A 290 6.88 -4.56 -0.27
N PHE A 291 7.53 -3.98 0.73
CA PHE A 291 7.23 -2.70 1.32
C PHE A 291 8.51 -1.95 1.68
N ILE A 292 8.41 -0.64 1.86
CA ILE A 292 9.46 0.20 2.46
C ILE A 292 9.17 0.34 3.97
N PRO A 293 9.90 -0.35 4.87
CA PRO A 293 9.66 -0.21 6.32
C PRO A 293 10.00 1.20 6.81
N GLY A 294 9.14 1.76 7.66
CA GLY A 294 9.18 3.15 8.10
C GLY A 294 8.32 4.10 7.25
N GLU A 295 7.95 3.70 6.03
CA GLU A 295 7.19 4.54 5.10
C GLU A 295 5.85 3.92 4.67
N GLU A 296 5.80 2.61 4.42
CA GLU A 296 4.59 1.90 3.97
C GLU A 296 4.05 0.92 5.03
N ILE A 297 4.95 0.32 5.80
CA ILE A 297 4.64 -0.45 7.01
C ILE A 297 5.72 -0.15 8.05
N GLU A 298 5.66 -0.73 9.23
CA GLU A 298 6.78 -0.70 10.16
C GLU A 298 7.19 -2.11 10.61
N CYS A 299 8.48 -2.28 10.83
CA CYS A 299 9.08 -3.51 11.30
C CYS A 299 9.78 -3.30 12.65
N TYR A 300 9.76 -4.30 13.53
CA TYR A 300 10.60 -4.36 14.73
C TYR A 300 11.48 -5.60 14.73
N ARG A 301 12.66 -5.51 15.34
CA ARG A 301 13.66 -6.61 15.36
C ARG A 301 13.70 -7.38 16.67
N ASN A 302 13.31 -6.75 17.78
CA ASN A 302 13.28 -7.34 19.11
C ASN A 302 12.26 -6.62 20.01
N GLU A 303 12.08 -7.08 21.25
CA GLU A 303 11.11 -6.53 22.20
C GLU A 303 11.39 -5.07 22.57
N THR A 304 12.65 -4.69 22.77
CA THR A 304 13.03 -3.30 23.10
C THR A 304 12.71 -2.33 21.96
N ASP A 305 13.01 -2.74 20.73
CA ASP A 305 12.68 -1.99 19.51
C ASP A 305 11.16 -1.87 19.34
N LEU A 306 10.43 -2.97 19.52
CA LEU A 306 8.96 -2.99 19.50
C LEU A 306 8.35 -2.01 20.50
N LEU A 307 8.81 -2.04 21.76
CA LEU A 307 8.31 -1.15 22.80
C LEU A 307 8.59 0.32 22.47
N SER A 308 9.80 0.62 22.00
CA SER A 308 10.20 1.98 21.63
C SER A 308 9.32 2.52 20.50
N LYS A 309 9.07 1.72 19.46
CA LYS A 309 8.20 2.10 18.34
C LYS A 309 6.75 2.27 18.78
N LEU A 310 6.24 1.39 19.64
CA LEU A 310 4.88 1.51 20.15
C LEU A 310 4.68 2.76 21.00
N HIS A 311 5.66 3.16 21.81
CA HIS A 311 5.62 4.46 22.50
C HIS A 311 5.64 5.63 21.51
N TYR A 312 6.54 5.59 20.52
CA TYR A 312 6.63 6.63 19.50
C TYR A 312 5.30 6.84 18.77
N TYR A 313 4.68 5.78 18.24
CA TYR A 313 3.42 5.90 17.51
C TYR A 313 2.20 6.16 18.40
N ALA A 314 2.27 5.86 19.70
CA ALA A 314 1.24 6.29 20.64
C ALA A 314 1.25 7.83 20.81
N GLU A 315 2.42 8.46 20.74
CA GLU A 315 2.58 9.91 20.80
C GLU A 315 2.38 10.60 19.42
N HIS A 316 2.55 9.85 18.33
CA HIS A 316 2.48 10.36 16.95
C HIS A 316 1.50 9.53 16.08
N PRO A 317 0.19 9.53 16.41
CA PRO A 317 -0.81 8.74 15.69
C PRO A 317 -1.02 9.20 14.24
N ASP A 318 -0.77 10.48 13.94
CA ASP A 318 -0.81 11.05 12.59
C ASP A 318 0.25 10.41 11.68
N ILE A 319 1.47 10.25 12.18
CA ILE A 319 2.57 9.58 11.45
C ILE A 319 2.22 8.11 11.22
N ALA A 320 1.69 7.42 12.24
CA ALA A 320 1.27 6.03 12.10
C ALA A 320 0.21 5.86 10.99
N LEU A 321 -0.80 6.74 10.96
CA LEU A 321 -1.86 6.70 9.96
C LEU A 321 -1.36 7.08 8.56
N HIS A 322 -0.39 8.00 8.46
CA HIS A 322 0.25 8.34 7.19
C HIS A 322 0.96 7.12 6.58
N ILE A 323 1.78 6.43 7.38
CA ILE A 323 2.47 5.19 6.96
C ILE A 323 1.44 4.12 6.58
N GLY A 324 0.39 3.94 7.39
CA GLY A 324 -0.68 2.99 7.09
C GLY A 324 -1.40 3.26 5.76
N ALA A 325 -1.64 4.54 5.43
CA ALA A 325 -2.23 4.94 4.15
C ALA A 325 -1.29 4.63 2.96
N ALA A 326 0.01 4.86 3.11
CA ALA A 326 1.01 4.49 2.11
C ALA A 326 1.06 2.96 1.90
N GLY A 327 1.04 2.18 2.98
CA GLY A 327 0.94 0.72 2.92
C GLY A 327 -0.30 0.20 2.20
N ARG A 328 -1.44 0.87 2.40
CA ARG A 328 -2.67 0.57 1.64
C ARG A 328 -2.47 0.80 0.15
N ASN A 329 -1.91 1.94 -0.24
CA ASN A 329 -1.67 2.27 -1.64
C ASN A 329 -0.73 1.25 -2.29
N ARG A 330 0.35 0.85 -1.59
CA ARG A 330 1.25 -0.22 -2.02
C ARG A 330 0.50 -1.54 -2.25
N CYS A 331 -0.35 -1.95 -1.30
CA CYS A 331 -1.12 -3.19 -1.44
C CYS A 331 -2.10 -3.18 -2.61
N LEU A 332 -2.85 -2.09 -2.79
CA LEU A 332 -3.80 -1.94 -3.90
C LEU A 332 -3.11 -2.01 -5.27
N ARG A 333 -1.90 -1.46 -5.36
CA ARG A 333 -1.11 -1.44 -6.58
C ARG A 333 -0.49 -2.81 -6.92
N GLU A 334 0.00 -3.56 -5.93
CA GLU A 334 0.91 -4.69 -6.20
C GLU A 334 0.62 -5.98 -5.42
N HIS A 335 -0.09 -5.91 -4.29
CA HIS A 335 -0.21 -7.03 -3.35
C HIS A 335 -1.65 -7.51 -3.12
N THR A 336 -2.51 -7.44 -4.13
CA THR A 336 -3.81 -8.12 -4.12
C THR A 336 -3.72 -9.54 -4.69
N TRP A 337 -4.59 -10.46 -4.28
CA TRP A 337 -4.68 -11.79 -4.90
C TRP A 337 -4.92 -11.74 -6.41
N ILE A 338 -5.73 -10.79 -6.89
CA ILE A 338 -5.98 -10.56 -8.32
C ILE A 338 -4.66 -10.31 -9.06
N HIS A 339 -3.82 -9.43 -8.53
CA HIS A 339 -2.48 -9.17 -9.10
C HIS A 339 -1.61 -10.44 -9.11
N LYS A 340 -1.58 -11.20 -8.00
CA LYS A 340 -0.81 -12.45 -7.92
C LYS A 340 -1.27 -13.48 -8.97
N PHE A 341 -2.58 -13.59 -9.18
CA PHE A 341 -3.14 -14.51 -10.16
C PHE A 341 -2.92 -14.07 -11.61
N LYS A 342 -2.98 -12.76 -11.89
CA LYS A 342 -2.55 -12.22 -13.19
C LYS A 342 -1.08 -12.54 -13.48
N THR A 343 -0.20 -12.42 -12.47
CA THR A 343 1.21 -12.82 -12.60
C THR A 343 1.36 -14.30 -12.93
N ILE A 344 0.61 -15.19 -12.24
CA ILE A 344 0.62 -16.63 -12.54
C ILE A 344 0.19 -16.89 -13.99
N LEU A 345 -0.96 -16.33 -14.42
CA LEU A 345 -1.47 -16.52 -15.79
C LEU A 345 -0.47 -16.05 -16.84
N SER A 346 0.20 -14.94 -16.57
CA SER A 346 1.26 -14.39 -17.42
C SER A 346 2.45 -15.35 -17.51
N ILE A 347 2.94 -15.85 -16.38
CA ILE A 347 4.08 -16.79 -16.32
C ILE A 347 3.80 -18.07 -17.10
N ILE A 348 2.60 -18.64 -16.97
CA ILE A 348 2.20 -19.90 -17.63
C ILE A 348 1.64 -19.71 -19.04
N GLY A 349 1.59 -18.48 -19.56
CA GLY A 349 1.17 -18.18 -20.93
C GLY A 349 -0.34 -18.23 -21.18
N LEU A 350 -1.18 -18.14 -20.14
CA LEU A 350 -2.64 -18.16 -20.27
C LEU A 350 -3.29 -16.78 -20.43
N SER A 351 -2.54 -15.67 -20.33
CA SER A 351 -3.06 -14.31 -20.53
C SER A 351 -2.59 -13.67 -21.84
N ASN A 352 -3.52 -13.09 -22.61
CA ASN A 352 -3.22 -12.25 -23.79
C ASN A 352 -2.77 -10.83 -23.45
N GLN A 353 -2.86 -10.44 -22.18
CA GLN A 353 -2.24 -9.19 -21.77
C GLN A 353 -0.74 -9.40 -21.88
N THR A 354 -0.12 -8.67 -22.79
CA THR A 354 1.26 -8.22 -22.64
C THR A 354 1.34 -7.42 -21.34
N SER A 355 1.24 -8.09 -20.19
CA SER A 355 1.81 -7.56 -18.97
C SER A 355 3.29 -7.55 -19.24
N ASP A 356 3.93 -6.40 -19.09
CA ASP A 356 5.36 -6.22 -19.19
C ASP A 356 6.11 -7.32 -18.41
N GLN A 357 6.48 -8.40 -19.09
CA GLN A 357 7.21 -9.50 -18.47
C GLN A 357 8.69 -9.16 -18.31
N ASN A 358 9.18 -8.20 -19.11
CA ASN A 358 10.40 -7.46 -18.79
C ASN A 358 10.13 -6.43 -17.70
N GLY A 359 8.90 -5.91 -17.59
CA GLY A 359 8.50 -4.93 -16.59
C GLY A 359 8.55 -5.45 -15.17
N SER A 360 8.00 -6.60 -14.77
CA SER A 360 7.95 -6.90 -13.31
C SER A 360 9.32 -7.08 -12.63
N CYS A 361 10.33 -7.62 -13.32
CA CYS A 361 11.69 -7.78 -12.76
C CYS A 361 12.49 -6.48 -12.94
N LEU A 362 12.42 -5.84 -14.12
CA LEU A 362 13.01 -4.52 -14.34
C LEU A 362 12.31 -3.41 -13.55
N LEU A 363 11.03 -3.53 -13.18
CA LEU A 363 10.27 -2.56 -12.37
C LEU A 363 10.66 -2.70 -10.91
N ASN A 364 10.93 -3.91 -10.42
CA ASN A 364 11.43 -4.08 -9.06
C ASN A 364 12.90 -3.66 -8.96
N GLU A 365 13.73 -3.97 -9.96
CA GLU A 365 15.09 -3.46 -10.05
C GLU A 365 15.14 -1.95 -10.33
N SER A 366 14.27 -1.41 -11.20
CA SER A 366 14.23 0.02 -11.51
C SER A 366 13.61 0.82 -10.37
N LYS A 367 12.62 0.30 -9.64
CA LYS A 367 12.11 0.94 -8.41
C LYS A 367 13.14 0.92 -7.30
N LYS A 368 13.88 -0.19 -7.14
CA LYS A 368 14.98 -0.27 -6.17
C LYS A 368 16.11 0.70 -6.55
N GLN A 369 16.49 0.72 -7.82
CA GLN A 369 17.48 1.64 -8.36
C GLN A 369 17.02 3.10 -8.24
N ALA A 370 15.73 3.39 -8.47
CA ALA A 370 15.14 4.69 -8.26
C ALA A 370 15.22 5.11 -6.80
N LEU A 371 14.95 4.20 -5.86
CA LEU A 371 15.09 4.43 -4.42
C LEU A 371 16.55 4.66 -4.01
N ASP A 372 17.51 3.91 -4.55
CA ASP A 372 18.95 4.09 -4.28
C ASP A 372 19.44 5.47 -4.75
N PHE A 373 19.02 5.90 -5.94
CA PHE A 373 19.31 7.25 -6.45
C PHE A 373 18.61 8.34 -5.63
N PHE A 374 17.35 8.11 -5.24
CA PHE A 374 16.61 9.04 -4.38
C PHE A 374 17.29 9.26 -3.03
N ASN A 375 17.67 8.18 -2.34
CA ASN A 375 18.37 8.27 -1.04
C ASN A 375 19.72 9.00 -1.16
N SER A 376 20.45 8.75 -2.25
CA SER A 376 21.70 9.48 -2.54
C SER A 376 21.44 10.96 -2.77
N ALA A 377 20.36 11.30 -3.50
CA ALA A 377 19.95 12.66 -3.75
C ALA A 377 19.56 13.40 -2.47
N GLU A 378 18.87 12.74 -1.54
CA GLU A 378 18.54 13.29 -0.22
C GLU A 378 19.80 13.59 0.60
N GLN A 379 20.78 12.69 0.59
CA GLN A 379 22.06 12.91 1.26
C GLN A 379 22.81 14.14 0.67
N PHE A 380 22.86 14.26 -0.65
CA PHE A 380 23.45 15.44 -1.31
C PHE A 380 22.67 16.72 -0.99
N ALA A 381 21.34 16.67 -1.01
CA ALA A 381 20.50 17.82 -0.68
C ALA A 381 20.70 18.28 0.77
N HIS A 382 20.77 17.34 1.72
CA HIS A 382 21.05 17.63 3.13
C HIS A 382 22.43 18.28 3.33
N ASN A 383 23.41 17.90 2.50
CA ASN A 383 24.74 18.51 2.48
C ASN A 383 24.83 19.80 1.65
N ASN A 384 23.70 20.35 1.17
CA ASN A 384 23.63 21.52 0.28
C ASN A 384 24.36 21.34 -1.07
N GLN A 385 24.64 20.11 -1.48
CA GLN A 385 25.26 19.76 -2.77
C GLN A 385 24.18 19.67 -3.86
N TYR A 386 23.54 20.81 -4.15
CA TYR A 386 22.32 20.85 -4.98
C TYR A 386 22.50 20.33 -6.41
N LYS A 387 23.68 20.49 -7.01
CA LYS A 387 23.96 19.98 -8.36
C LYS A 387 23.94 18.46 -8.41
N ASP A 388 24.57 17.81 -7.44
CA ASP A 388 24.63 16.35 -7.35
C ASP A 388 23.26 15.77 -6.95
N ALA A 389 22.53 16.47 -6.06
CA ALA A 389 21.16 16.13 -5.70
C ALA A 389 20.21 16.13 -6.91
N ILE A 390 20.25 17.19 -7.74
CA ILE A 390 19.44 17.27 -8.96
C ILE A 390 19.73 16.10 -9.89
N GLN A 391 21.00 15.80 -10.13
CA GLN A 391 21.39 14.70 -10.99
C GLN A 391 20.83 13.36 -10.49
N HIS A 392 20.95 13.08 -9.18
CA HIS A 392 20.48 11.81 -8.63
C HIS A 392 18.95 11.74 -8.57
N TYR A 393 18.24 12.84 -8.30
CA TYR A 393 16.78 12.85 -8.44
C TYR A 393 16.33 12.61 -9.90
N GLN A 394 17.04 13.16 -10.89
CA GLN A 394 16.76 12.90 -12.29
C GLN A 394 16.97 11.42 -12.64
N MET A 395 18.06 10.81 -12.16
CA MET A 395 18.31 9.37 -12.32
C MET A 395 17.23 8.52 -11.63
N ALA A 396 16.73 8.94 -10.47
CA ALA A 396 15.61 8.28 -9.79
C ALA A 396 14.32 8.34 -10.63
N ILE A 397 14.03 9.50 -11.22
CA ILE A 397 12.87 9.71 -12.11
C ILE A 397 13.01 8.92 -13.42
N GLU A 398 14.21 8.84 -13.98
CA GLU A 398 14.49 8.04 -15.18
C GLU A 398 14.27 6.55 -14.92
N ALA A 399 14.62 6.08 -13.72
CA ALA A 399 14.41 4.71 -13.30
C ALA A 399 12.94 4.40 -12.94
N ASP A 400 12.21 5.36 -12.34
CA ASP A 400 10.77 5.26 -12.10
C ASP A 400 10.06 6.61 -12.35
N THR A 401 9.46 6.74 -13.54
CA THR A 401 8.70 7.93 -13.95
C THR A 401 7.41 8.18 -13.14
N THR A 402 7.04 7.25 -12.26
CA THR A 402 5.89 7.38 -11.35
C THR A 402 6.30 7.73 -9.92
N PHE A 403 7.59 7.94 -9.65
CA PHE A 403 8.11 8.21 -8.32
C PHE A 403 7.86 9.67 -7.87
N ALA A 404 6.68 9.92 -7.32
CA ALA A 404 6.22 11.25 -6.93
C ALA A 404 7.17 11.96 -5.94
N ASN A 405 7.75 11.26 -4.96
CA ASN A 405 8.69 11.84 -4.00
C ASN A 405 9.95 12.41 -4.66
N ALA A 406 10.49 11.74 -5.68
CA ALA A 406 11.64 12.24 -6.43
C ALA A 406 11.30 13.53 -7.18
N TYR A 407 10.12 13.62 -7.80
CA TYR A 407 9.64 14.87 -8.39
C TYR A 407 9.43 15.97 -7.35
N TYR A 408 8.85 15.64 -6.19
CA TYR A 408 8.57 16.60 -5.12
C TYR A 408 9.85 17.21 -4.56
N ASN A 409 10.83 16.37 -4.17
CA ASN A 409 12.08 16.84 -3.60
C ASN A 409 12.97 17.53 -4.64
N LEU A 410 12.94 17.10 -5.90
CA LEU A 410 13.58 17.84 -6.99
C LEU A 410 12.95 19.23 -7.16
N GLY A 411 11.63 19.34 -7.07
CA GLY A 411 10.93 20.62 -7.07
C GLY A 411 11.38 21.55 -5.95
N ILE A 412 11.56 21.03 -4.73
CA ILE A 412 12.10 21.79 -3.59
C ILE A 412 13.53 22.25 -3.87
N VAL A 413 14.41 21.35 -4.33
CA VAL A 413 15.80 21.70 -4.64
C VAL A 413 15.87 22.78 -5.73
N CYS A 414 15.10 22.64 -6.81
CA CYS A 414 15.00 23.66 -7.86
C CYS A 414 14.51 25.01 -7.31
N SER A 415 13.52 25.00 -6.41
CA SER A 415 13.06 26.22 -5.73
C SER A 415 14.17 26.88 -4.90
N ASN A 416 14.94 26.09 -4.14
CA ASN A 416 16.03 26.59 -3.30
C ASN A 416 17.17 27.23 -4.12
N ILE A 417 17.38 26.80 -5.36
CA ILE A 417 18.35 27.41 -6.28
C ILE A 417 17.72 28.42 -7.25
N ASN A 418 16.51 28.90 -6.96
CA ASN A 418 15.74 29.89 -7.73
C ASN A 418 15.37 29.46 -9.17
N GLN A 419 15.39 28.17 -9.48
CA GLN A 419 14.91 27.60 -10.74
C GLN A 419 13.40 27.38 -10.70
N THR A 420 12.66 28.48 -10.60
CA THR A 420 11.21 28.47 -10.35
C THR A 420 10.41 27.73 -11.43
N ASP A 421 10.77 27.87 -12.70
CA ASP A 421 10.07 27.18 -13.81
C ASP A 421 10.24 25.66 -13.77
N ALA A 422 11.42 25.18 -13.38
CA ALA A 422 11.67 23.76 -13.18
C ALA A 422 10.86 23.24 -11.98
N ALA A 423 10.84 23.99 -10.87
CA ALA A 423 10.05 23.65 -9.69
C ALA A 423 8.55 23.50 -10.01
N ILE A 424 7.97 24.45 -10.78
CA ILE A 424 6.58 24.36 -11.25
C ILE A 424 6.34 23.09 -12.06
N SER A 425 7.22 22.77 -13.00
CA SER A 425 7.10 21.56 -13.83
C SER A 425 7.08 20.29 -12.97
N HIS A 426 7.99 20.20 -12.00
CA HIS A 426 8.07 19.03 -11.13
C HIS A 426 6.89 18.93 -10.16
N PHE A 427 6.47 20.01 -9.50
CA PHE A 427 5.29 19.99 -8.63
C PHE A 427 3.99 19.71 -9.40
N LYS A 428 3.86 20.17 -10.65
CA LYS A 428 2.76 19.75 -11.54
C LYS A 428 2.74 18.25 -11.73
N LYS A 429 3.91 17.63 -11.93
CA LYS A 429 4.00 16.18 -12.08
C LYS A 429 3.60 15.46 -10.80
N VAL A 430 3.94 16.00 -9.63
CA VAL A 430 3.49 15.45 -8.33
C VAL A 430 1.97 15.50 -8.23
N VAL A 431 1.30 16.61 -8.54
CA VAL A 431 -0.18 16.67 -8.44
C VAL A 431 -0.91 15.85 -9.51
N GLU A 432 -0.26 15.54 -10.63
CA GLU A 432 -0.75 14.55 -11.60
C GLU A 432 -0.71 13.12 -11.06
N LEU A 433 0.40 12.76 -10.39
CA LEU A 433 0.61 11.42 -9.81
C LEU A 433 -0.14 11.22 -8.49
N GLU A 434 -0.20 12.27 -7.67
CA GLU A 434 -0.78 12.29 -6.33
C GLU A 434 -1.76 13.48 -6.17
N PRO A 435 -2.99 13.37 -6.69
CA PRO A 435 -3.97 14.46 -6.65
C PRO A 435 -4.44 14.88 -5.25
N GLN A 436 -4.02 14.17 -4.20
CA GLN A 436 -4.35 14.43 -2.79
C GLN A 436 -3.18 15.04 -2.01
N SER A 437 -2.06 15.37 -2.67
CA SER A 437 -0.88 15.95 -1.99
C SER A 437 -1.07 17.44 -1.71
N ALA A 438 -1.53 17.78 -0.49
CA ALA A 438 -1.70 19.16 -0.05
C ALA A 438 -0.37 19.95 -0.11
N GLY A 439 0.75 19.33 0.28
CA GLY A 439 2.09 19.91 0.20
C GLY A 439 2.50 20.29 -1.21
N ALA A 440 2.24 19.43 -2.20
CA ALA A 440 2.55 19.73 -3.60
C ALA A 440 1.72 20.91 -4.13
N TYR A 441 0.43 20.98 -3.78
CA TYR A 441 -0.40 22.14 -4.12
C TYR A 441 0.11 23.43 -3.44
N ASN A 442 0.53 23.39 -2.18
CA ASN A 442 1.14 24.55 -1.51
C ASN A 442 2.42 25.01 -2.23
N ASN A 443 3.36 24.11 -2.50
CA ASN A 443 4.62 24.47 -3.15
C ASN A 443 4.46 24.92 -4.61
N LEU A 444 3.48 24.37 -5.32
CA LEU A 444 3.08 24.86 -6.63
C LEU A 444 2.53 26.29 -6.53
N GLY A 445 1.69 26.57 -5.53
CA GLY A 445 1.21 27.92 -5.21
C GLY A 445 2.35 28.90 -4.90
N VAL A 446 3.32 28.50 -4.08
CA VAL A 446 4.52 29.31 -3.77
C VAL A 446 5.31 29.64 -5.03
N SER A 447 5.51 28.65 -5.90
CA SER A 447 6.26 28.81 -7.14
C SER A 447 5.54 29.73 -8.15
N TYR A 448 4.22 29.67 -8.21
CA TYR A 448 3.43 30.61 -9.01
C TYR A 448 3.45 32.03 -8.43
N PHE A 449 3.37 32.15 -7.10
CA PHE A 449 3.41 33.42 -6.41
C PHE A 449 4.75 34.16 -6.63
N SER A 450 5.88 33.43 -6.62
CA SER A 450 7.20 33.97 -6.90
C SER A 450 7.36 34.43 -8.35
N LYS A 451 6.66 33.80 -9.31
CA LYS A 451 6.54 34.28 -10.69
C LYS A 451 5.60 35.48 -10.88
N GLY A 452 4.87 35.87 -9.83
CA GLY A 452 3.86 36.93 -9.91
C GLY A 452 2.54 36.48 -10.57
N LEU A 453 2.35 35.18 -10.75
CA LEU A 453 1.11 34.57 -11.25
C LEU A 453 0.15 34.35 -10.08
N ILE A 454 -0.52 35.43 -9.68
CA ILE A 454 -1.22 35.52 -8.40
C ILE A 454 -2.50 34.70 -8.35
N GLU A 455 -3.22 34.61 -9.48
CA GLU A 455 -4.49 33.88 -9.56
C GLU A 455 -4.26 32.36 -9.48
N GLU A 456 -3.24 31.86 -10.17
CA GLU A 456 -2.81 30.47 -10.11
C GLU A 456 -2.32 30.09 -8.71
N ALA A 457 -1.55 30.98 -8.08
CA ALA A 457 -1.12 30.80 -6.70
C ALA A 457 -2.31 30.65 -5.73
N GLU A 458 -3.29 31.56 -5.82
CA GLU A 458 -4.50 31.52 -4.99
C GLU A 458 -5.26 30.19 -5.13
N SER A 459 -5.48 29.75 -6.38
CA SER A 459 -6.19 28.51 -6.69
C SER A 459 -5.52 27.30 -6.05
N HIS A 460 -4.19 27.20 -6.16
CA HIS A 460 -3.44 26.08 -5.60
C HIS A 460 -3.37 26.11 -4.07
N PHE A 461 -3.23 27.27 -3.42
CA PHE A 461 -3.31 27.35 -1.96
C PHE A 461 -4.70 26.95 -1.44
N ARG A 462 -5.78 27.39 -2.10
CA ARG A 462 -7.15 26.96 -1.75
C ARG A 462 -7.32 25.45 -1.91
N LYS A 463 -6.74 24.86 -2.94
CA LYS A 463 -6.76 23.41 -3.13
C LYS A 463 -6.01 22.69 -2.01
N ALA A 464 -4.83 23.17 -1.62
CA ALA A 464 -4.08 22.64 -0.48
C ALA A 464 -4.91 22.68 0.82
N ILE A 465 -5.54 23.82 1.13
CA ILE A 465 -6.40 23.99 2.32
C ILE A 465 -7.65 23.10 2.26
N SER A 466 -8.21 22.84 1.07
CA SER A 466 -9.35 21.93 0.92
C SER A 466 -9.00 20.46 1.19
N LEU A 467 -7.73 20.09 1.01
CA LEU A 467 -7.21 18.75 1.24
C LEU A 467 -6.77 18.58 2.70
N ASP A 468 -6.20 19.63 3.30
CA ASP A 468 -5.89 19.72 4.73
C ASP A 468 -6.32 21.10 5.26
N THR A 469 -7.43 21.11 5.99
CA THR A 469 -8.03 22.34 6.54
C THR A 469 -7.18 23.01 7.62
N ASN A 470 -6.20 22.30 8.19
CA ASN A 470 -5.30 22.81 9.22
C ASN A 470 -3.91 23.16 8.67
N TYR A 471 -3.72 23.16 7.35
CA TYR A 471 -2.42 23.42 6.74
C TYR A 471 -2.02 24.90 6.88
N THR A 472 -1.38 25.20 8.01
CA THR A 472 -1.09 26.57 8.47
C THR A 472 -0.24 27.36 7.48
N GLU A 473 0.74 26.71 6.84
CA GLU A 473 1.62 27.34 5.85
C GLU A 473 0.84 27.76 4.59
N ALA A 474 -0.06 26.91 4.09
CA ALA A 474 -0.91 27.23 2.95
C ALA A 474 -1.90 28.37 3.26
N ILE A 475 -2.44 28.41 4.50
CA ILE A 475 -3.28 29.52 4.98
C ILE A 475 -2.49 30.83 4.97
N GLN A 476 -1.29 30.84 5.56
CA GLN A 476 -0.42 32.01 5.58
C GLN A 476 -0.02 32.48 4.17
N ASN A 477 0.26 31.53 3.27
CA ASN A 477 0.59 31.86 1.88
C ASN A 477 -0.61 32.44 1.11
N LEU A 478 -1.82 31.93 1.36
CA LEU A 478 -3.04 32.51 0.81
C LEU A 478 -3.31 33.93 1.36
N GLU A 479 -3.04 34.18 2.63
CA GLU A 479 -3.09 35.54 3.21
C GLU A 479 -2.11 36.47 2.49
N ASN A 480 -0.88 36.03 2.25
CA ASN A 480 0.13 36.80 1.52
C ASN A 480 -0.31 37.13 0.08
N VAL A 481 -0.97 36.18 -0.60
CA VAL A 481 -1.58 36.39 -1.91
C VAL A 481 -2.60 37.52 -1.88
N HIS A 482 -3.55 37.46 -0.94
CA HIS A 482 -4.59 38.49 -0.86
C HIS A 482 -4.03 39.86 -0.48
N VAL A 483 -3.02 39.92 0.41
CA VAL A 483 -2.31 41.16 0.72
C VAL A 483 -1.70 41.75 -0.55
N LYS A 484 -1.00 40.95 -1.37
CA LYS A 484 -0.39 41.40 -2.63
C LYS A 484 -1.44 41.89 -3.64
N GLN A 485 -2.57 41.20 -3.77
CA GLN A 485 -3.69 41.66 -4.61
C GLN A 485 -4.28 43.00 -4.12
N ALA A 486 -4.39 43.19 -2.80
CA ALA A 486 -4.87 44.44 -2.22
C ALA A 486 -3.90 45.60 -2.51
N PHE A 487 -2.59 45.39 -2.35
CA PHE A 487 -1.56 46.37 -2.72
C PHE A 487 -1.61 46.72 -4.22
N SER A 488 -1.69 45.73 -5.10
CA SER A 488 -1.76 45.96 -6.56
C SER A 488 -3.01 46.77 -6.96
N LYS A 489 -4.16 46.52 -6.33
CA LYS A 489 -5.37 47.33 -6.54
C LYS A 489 -5.18 48.77 -6.07
N VAL A 490 -4.56 48.99 -4.90
CA VAL A 490 -4.27 50.35 -4.42
C VAL A 490 -3.37 51.11 -5.40
N GLU A 491 -2.35 50.46 -5.96
CA GLU A 491 -1.48 51.06 -6.98
C GLU A 491 -2.22 51.35 -8.30
N GLN A 492 -3.12 50.47 -8.72
CA GLN A 492 -3.91 50.61 -9.95
C GLN A 492 -4.87 51.82 -9.92
N TYR A 493 -5.44 52.14 -8.76
CA TYR A 493 -6.51 53.14 -8.63
C TYR A 493 -6.04 54.57 -8.29
N GLY A 494 -4.74 54.85 -8.19
CA GLY A 494 -4.25 56.23 -8.03
C GLY A 494 -2.83 56.33 -7.50
N GLY A 495 -1.88 56.57 -8.41
CA GLY A 495 -0.44 56.58 -8.16
C GLY A 495 0.07 57.64 -7.18
N LYS A 496 1.25 57.34 -6.62
CA LYS A 496 2.04 58.08 -5.63
C LYS A 496 1.34 58.24 -4.27
N LEU A 497 1.70 57.35 -3.33
CA LEU A 497 1.67 57.61 -1.89
C LEU A 497 2.66 58.75 -1.51
N ASP A 498 2.73 59.83 -2.28
CA ASP A 498 3.52 61.01 -1.93
C ASP A 498 2.74 61.76 -0.84
N GLY A 499 2.90 61.30 0.40
CA GLY A 499 2.38 61.96 1.62
C GLY A 499 1.49 61.10 2.53
N TRP A 500 1.21 59.85 2.16
CA TRP A 500 0.37 58.92 2.95
C TRP A 500 1.21 57.74 3.40
N ALA A 501 1.83 57.84 4.57
CA ALA A 501 2.60 56.74 5.14
C ALA A 501 1.67 55.72 5.83
N LEU A 502 0.88 54.98 5.05
CA LEU A 502 0.22 53.78 5.57
C LEU A 502 1.27 52.71 5.79
N SER A 503 1.40 52.23 7.02
CA SER A 503 2.32 51.17 7.38
C SER A 503 1.89 49.84 6.74
N LYS A 504 2.85 48.94 6.46
CA LYS A 504 2.55 47.57 6.02
C LYS A 504 1.56 46.85 6.96
N ASN A 505 1.54 47.22 8.24
CA ASN A 505 0.62 46.65 9.22
C ASN A 505 -0.82 47.11 9.03
N GLU A 506 -1.08 48.37 8.66
CA GLU A 506 -2.44 48.87 8.42
C GLU A 506 -3.08 48.23 7.18
N ILE A 507 -2.29 48.03 6.13
CA ILE A 507 -2.74 47.35 4.91
C ILE A 507 -2.96 45.85 5.18
N ARG A 508 -2.10 45.24 6.01
CA ARG A 508 -2.25 43.85 6.47
C ARG A 508 -3.50 43.67 7.32
N SER A 509 -3.77 44.55 8.27
CA SER A 509 -4.98 44.54 9.10
C SER A 509 -6.26 44.72 8.27
N PHE A 510 -6.24 45.56 7.23
CA PHE A 510 -7.36 45.70 6.31
C PHE A 510 -7.61 44.44 5.46
N ALA A 511 -6.55 43.84 4.89
CA ALA A 511 -6.67 42.63 4.09
C ALA A 511 -7.29 41.49 4.93
N ILE A 512 -6.80 41.27 6.16
CA ILE A 512 -7.35 40.30 7.11
C ILE A 512 -8.82 40.61 7.44
N HIS A 513 -9.18 41.88 7.64
CA HIS A 513 -10.55 42.28 7.98
C HIS A 513 -11.55 42.05 6.83
N VAL A 514 -11.20 42.41 5.59
CA VAL A 514 -12.08 42.24 4.41
C VAL A 514 -12.29 40.79 4.02
N LEU A 515 -11.31 39.92 4.25
CA LEU A 515 -11.40 38.50 3.93
C LEU A 515 -12.22 37.72 4.97
N ASN A 516 -12.22 38.17 6.22
CA ASN A 516 -12.92 37.49 7.32
C ASN A 516 -14.36 37.96 7.54
N THR A 517 -14.81 39.03 6.87
CA THR A 517 -16.22 39.47 6.90
C THR A 517 -16.94 39.03 5.62
N ASN A 518 -17.98 38.20 5.78
CA ASN A 518 -19.01 37.93 4.76
C ASN A 518 -19.58 39.25 4.18
N PRO A 519 -20.20 39.26 2.98
CA PRO A 519 -20.57 40.47 2.24
C PRO A 519 -21.84 41.14 2.78
N GLU A 520 -21.88 41.41 4.09
CA GLU A 520 -22.88 42.25 4.73
C GLU A 520 -22.23 43.60 5.09
N PRO A 521 -22.96 44.72 4.97
CA PRO A 521 -22.40 46.05 5.13
C PRO A 521 -22.05 46.34 6.60
N THR A 522 -20.79 46.14 6.97
CA THR A 522 -20.28 46.54 8.29
C THR A 522 -19.99 48.04 8.33
N ILE A 523 -20.58 48.75 9.30
CA ILE A 523 -20.27 50.15 9.59
C ILE A 523 -18.93 50.20 10.32
N ILE A 524 -17.92 50.85 9.73
CA ILE A 524 -16.61 51.04 10.35
C ILE A 524 -16.51 52.52 10.78
N GLU A 525 -16.49 52.76 12.09
CA GLU A 525 -16.20 54.08 12.68
C GLU A 525 -14.69 54.24 12.84
N LEU A 526 -14.13 55.35 12.36
CA LEU A 526 -12.69 55.63 12.44
C LEU A 526 -12.42 57.00 13.03
N GLY A 527 -11.58 57.02 14.07
CA GLY A 527 -10.94 58.22 14.62
C GLY A 527 -9.99 58.86 13.61
N GLY A 528 -9.99 60.19 13.58
CA GLY A 528 -9.63 60.99 12.41
C GLY A 528 -8.15 61.12 12.04
N GLY A 529 -7.97 61.69 10.83
CA GLY A 529 -6.71 62.16 10.27
C GLY A 529 -6.09 61.19 9.26
N GLN A 530 -6.29 61.47 7.97
CA GLN A 530 -5.88 60.66 6.80
C GLN A 530 -6.66 59.35 6.59
N SER A 531 -6.76 58.44 7.57
CA SER A 531 -7.45 57.14 7.41
C SER A 531 -8.83 57.27 6.71
N THR A 532 -9.64 58.25 7.11
CA THR A 532 -11.03 58.44 6.67
C THR A 532 -11.23 58.64 5.16
N LEU A 533 -10.24 59.17 4.44
CA LEU A 533 -10.32 59.47 3.00
C LEU A 533 -9.96 58.24 2.14
N PHE A 534 -9.00 57.44 2.59
CA PHE A 534 -8.64 56.14 2.00
C PHE A 534 -9.84 55.16 2.05
N TRP A 535 -10.58 55.17 3.15
CA TRP A 535 -11.77 54.33 3.33
C TRP A 535 -12.99 54.80 2.53
N LYS A 536 -13.17 56.12 2.33
CA LYS A 536 -14.21 56.66 1.43
C LYS A 536 -14.00 56.26 -0.03
N PHE A 537 -12.74 56.22 -0.48
CA PHE A 537 -12.39 55.78 -1.84
C PHE A 537 -12.69 54.29 -2.06
N LEU A 538 -12.38 53.45 -1.07
CA LEU A 538 -12.66 52.01 -1.10
C LEU A 538 -14.16 51.67 -1.12
N ALA A 539 -15.00 52.43 -0.39
CA ALA A 539 -16.46 52.25 -0.35
C ALA A 539 -17.13 52.33 -1.74
N GLN A 540 -16.59 53.16 -2.64
CA GLN A 540 -17.12 53.35 -3.99
C GLN A 540 -16.86 52.14 -4.90
N THR A 541 -15.88 51.29 -4.60
CA THR A 541 -15.47 50.16 -5.46
C THR A 541 -16.19 48.83 -5.18
N LYS A 542 -16.86 48.69 -4.02
CA LYS A 542 -17.52 47.43 -3.59
C LYS A 542 -18.99 47.55 -3.19
N ASN A 543 -19.67 48.64 -3.54
CA ASN A 543 -21.10 48.85 -3.22
C ASN A 543 -21.40 48.85 -1.71
N THR A 544 -20.42 49.23 -0.88
CA THR A 544 -20.53 49.26 0.59
C THR A 544 -20.83 50.69 1.05
N ARG A 545 -21.88 50.90 1.85
CA ARG A 545 -22.21 52.23 2.41
C ARG A 545 -21.41 52.46 3.69
N ILE A 546 -20.48 53.42 3.67
CA ILE A 546 -19.78 53.89 4.88
C ILE A 546 -20.37 55.23 5.33
N LYS A 547 -20.76 55.35 6.60
CA LYS A 547 -21.20 56.61 7.22
C LYS A 547 -20.02 57.22 7.96
N VAL A 548 -19.58 58.41 7.54
CA VAL A 548 -18.45 59.12 8.16
C VAL A 548 -19.01 60.26 9.01
N SER A 549 -18.87 60.18 10.32
CA SER A 549 -19.11 61.30 11.24
C SER A 549 -17.82 62.11 11.37
N THR A 550 -17.82 63.33 10.82
CA THR A 550 -16.79 64.32 11.13
C THR A 550 -17.08 64.91 12.50
N PHE A 551 -16.19 64.69 13.47
CA PHE A 551 -16.12 65.58 14.62
C PHE A 551 -15.51 66.89 14.14
N GLU A 552 -16.35 67.87 13.80
CA GLU A 552 -15.93 69.26 13.74
C GLU A 552 -15.53 69.66 15.17
N HIS A 553 -14.24 69.94 15.38
CA HIS A 553 -13.86 70.82 16.46
C HIS A 553 -14.42 72.21 16.15
N HIS A 554 -15.39 72.65 16.94
CA HIS A 554 -15.81 74.03 17.04
C HIS A 554 -15.23 74.63 18.32
N PRO A 555 -14.93 75.92 18.34
CA PRO A 555 -13.90 76.65 17.58
C PRO A 555 -12.55 76.71 18.32
#